data_AF-A0A3B8VRW6-F1
#
_entry.id   AF-A0A3B8VRW6-F1
#
_cell.length_a   1.000
_cell.length_b   1.000
_cell.length_c   1.000
_cell.angle_alpha   90.00
_cell.angle_beta   90.00
_cell.angle_gamma   90.00
#
_symmetry.space_group_name_H-M   'P 1'
#
loop_
_entity.id
_entity.type
_entity.pdbx_description
1 polymer ?
#
loop_
_entity_poly.entity_id
_entity_poly.type
_entity_poly.pdbx_seq_one_letter_code
_entity_poly.pdbx_strand_id
1 'polypeptide(L)' 'RGFFEELTSPDTGTRSYPGLIFGMSKTPNHLRRHPVALGEDNEYVYKEVMGLSDDEYTELENKGHIGTDYAPGVP' A
#
# COMPACT_ATOMS: atom_id res chain seq x y z
N ARG A 1 -23.00 -12.74 -8.23
CA ARG A 1 -22.04 -12.39 -9.30
C ARG A 1 -21.50 -11.01 -8.97
N GLY A 2 -20.19 -10.92 -8.77
CA GLY A 2 -19.45 -9.75 -8.30
C GLY A 2 -17.97 -10.10 -8.24
N PHE A 3 -17.53 -10.91 -9.21
CA PHE A 3 -16.17 -11.46 -9.22
C PHE A 3 -15.14 -10.41 -9.64
N PHE A 4 -15.55 -9.34 -10.30
CA PHE A 4 -14.68 -8.22 -10.60
C PHE A 4 -15.14 -6.99 -9.82
N GLU A 5 -14.18 -6.27 -9.25
CA GLU A 5 -14.39 -5.04 -8.49
C GLU A 5 -13.48 -3.95 -9.07
N GLU A 6 -14.02 -2.73 -9.19
CA GLU A 6 -13.24 -1.61 -9.67
C GLU A 6 -12.44 -0.97 -8.53
N LEU A 7 -11.14 -0.79 -8.75
CA LEU A 7 -10.27 -0.08 -7.84
C LEU A 7 -9.54 1.04 -8.58
N THR A 8 -9.49 2.20 -7.94
CA THR A 8 -8.72 3.35 -8.43
C THR A 8 -7.41 3.43 -7.65
N SER A 9 -6.30 3.54 -8.39
CA SER A 9 -4.98 3.82 -7.85
C SER A 9 -4.44 5.13 -8.43
N PRO A 10 -3.58 5.86 -7.72
CA PRO A 10 -2.91 7.05 -8.24
C PRO A 10 -2.13 6.78 -9.53
N ASP A 11 -1.42 5.65 -9.59
CA ASP A 11 -0.46 5.37 -10.67
C ASP A 11 -1.12 4.79 -11.93
N THR A 12 -2.17 3.98 -11.76
CA THR A 12 -2.73 3.20 -12.87
C THR A 12 -4.19 3.53 -13.21
N GLY A 13 -4.78 4.49 -12.48
CA GLY A 13 -6.17 4.90 -12.64
C GLY A 13 -7.17 3.84 -12.15
N THR A 14 -8.40 3.88 -12.68
CA THR A 14 -9.45 2.90 -12.36
C THR A 14 -9.30 1.65 -13.23
N ARG A 15 -9.22 0.49 -12.59
CA ARG A 15 -9.12 -0.81 -13.26
C ARG A 15 -10.02 -1.85 -12.62
N SER A 16 -10.37 -2.86 -13.40
CA SER A 16 -11.15 -4.01 -12.97
C SER A 16 -10.23 -5.10 -12.42
N TYR A 17 -10.39 -5.44 -11.14
CA TYR A 17 -9.60 -6.45 -10.44
C TYR A 17 -10.43 -7.70 -10.15
N PRO A 18 -9.86 -8.90 -10.25
CA PRO A 18 -10.52 -10.10 -9.75
C PRO A 18 -10.66 -10.00 -8.23
N GLY A 19 -11.91 -9.96 -7.77
CA GLY A 19 -12.31 -10.10 -6.38
C GLY A 19 -12.29 -11.56 -5.93
N LEU A 20 -13.06 -11.85 -4.88
CA LEU A 20 -13.00 -13.15 -4.21
C LEU A 20 -13.67 -14.25 -5.02
N ILE A 21 -12.98 -15.40 -5.12
CA ILE A 21 -13.47 -16.59 -5.85
C ILE A 21 -14.65 -17.28 -5.16
N PHE A 22 -14.95 -16.94 -3.90
CA PHE A 22 -16.08 -17.46 -3.14
C PHE A 22 -16.77 -16.35 -2.34
N GLY A 23 -18.06 -16.54 -2.06
CA GLY A 23 -18.83 -15.67 -1.19
C GLY A 23 -19.03 -16.26 0.20
N MET A 24 -18.98 -15.43 1.23
CA MET A 24 -19.30 -15.81 2.61
C MET A 24 -20.53 -15.04 3.07
N SER A 25 -21.68 -15.70 3.18
CA SER A 25 -22.97 -15.03 3.45
C SER A 25 -23.05 -14.30 4.79
N LYS A 26 -22.30 -14.76 5.80
CA LYS A 26 -22.23 -14.12 7.12
C LYS A 26 -21.10 -13.10 7.26
N THR A 27 -20.14 -13.14 6.33
CA THR A 27 -18.95 -12.28 6.35
C THR A 27 -18.64 -11.82 4.93
N PRO A 28 -19.56 -11.05 4.29
CA PRO A 28 -19.35 -10.60 2.93
C PRO A 28 -18.07 -9.78 2.85
N ASN A 29 -17.23 -10.07 1.85
CA ASN A 29 -15.92 -9.49 1.72
C ASN A 29 -15.78 -8.88 0.31
N HIS A 30 -14.93 -7.85 0.20
CA HIS A 30 -14.72 -7.02 -0.98
C HIS A 30 -13.29 -6.46 -0.95
N LEU A 31 -12.77 -6.04 -2.09
CA LEU A 31 -11.46 -5.41 -2.20
C LEU A 31 -11.53 -4.00 -1.59
N ARG A 32 -10.64 -3.69 -0.64
CA ARG A 32 -10.69 -2.42 0.13
C ARG A 32 -9.72 -1.34 -0.34
N ARG A 33 -8.57 -1.75 -0.86
CA ARG A 33 -7.50 -0.85 -1.33
C ARG A 33 -6.98 -1.38 -2.65
N HIS A 34 -6.45 -0.46 -3.45
CA HIS A 34 -5.70 -0.77 -4.64
C HIS A 34 -4.36 -1.44 -4.28
N PRO A 35 -3.64 -2.05 -5.25
CA PRO A 35 -2.29 -2.53 -5.03
C PRO A 35 -1.38 -1.40 -4.55
N VAL A 36 -0.56 -1.68 -3.54
CA VAL A 36 0.25 -0.66 -2.88
C VAL A 36 1.43 -0.20 -3.74
N ALA A 37 1.80 1.06 -3.62
CA ALA A 37 3.04 1.62 -4.15
C ALA A 37 4.24 1.33 -3.22
N LEU A 38 5.46 1.48 -3.74
CA LEU A 38 6.67 1.34 -2.94
C LEU A 38 6.67 2.38 -1.82
N GLY A 39 6.73 1.93 -0.57
CA GLY A 39 6.77 2.80 0.59
C GLY A 39 5.48 3.56 0.90
N GLU A 40 4.35 3.23 0.27
CA GLU A 40 3.07 3.97 0.43
C GLU A 40 2.65 4.15 1.90
N ASP A 41 2.85 3.12 2.74
CA ASP A 41 2.43 3.13 4.14
C ASP A 41 3.59 3.44 5.11
N ASN A 42 4.76 3.91 4.64
CA ASN A 42 5.94 4.10 5.49
C ASN A 42 5.68 5.02 6.68
N GLU A 43 5.16 6.23 6.44
CA GLU A 43 4.90 7.18 7.52
C GLU A 43 3.91 6.63 8.55
N TYR A 44 2.82 6.01 8.10
CA TYR A 44 1.83 5.38 8.98
C TYR A 44 2.48 4.30 9.85
N VAL A 45 3.22 3.36 9.26
CA VAL A 45 3.81 2.25 10.02
C VAL A 45 4.89 2.75 10.98
N TYR A 46 5.82 3.58 10.52
CA TYR A 46 6.93 4.01 11.36
C TYR A 46 6.49 5.01 12.43
N LYS A 47 5.68 6.01 12.09
CA LYS A 47 5.30 7.06 13.03
C LYS A 47 4.10 6.68 13.89
N GLU A 48 3.05 6.11 13.31
CA GLU A 48 1.82 5.83 14.06
C GLU A 48 1.82 4.45 14.73
N VAL A 49 2.26 3.40 14.02
CA VAL A 49 2.23 2.03 14.57
C VAL A 49 3.44 1.77 15.48
N MET A 50 4.64 2.19 15.05
CA MET A 50 5.88 1.98 15.80
C MET A 50 6.23 3.15 16.73
N GLY A 51 5.65 4.33 16.53
CA GLY A 51 5.85 5.48 17.41
C GLY A 51 7.17 6.23 17.21
N LEU A 52 7.80 6.14 16.03
CA LEU A 52 9.02 6.90 15.75
C LEU A 52 8.71 8.40 15.66
N SER A 53 9.63 9.19 16.18
CA SER A 53 9.64 10.63 15.96
C SER A 53 9.99 10.97 14.50
N ASP A 54 9.69 12.21 14.10
CA ASP A 54 10.07 12.70 12.77
C ASP A 54 11.59 12.67 12.56
N ASP A 55 12.39 12.98 13.59
CA ASP A 55 13.85 12.94 13.51
C ASP A 55 14.39 11.52 13.27
N GLU A 56 13.85 10.51 13.97
CA GLU A 56 14.21 9.11 13.77
C GLU A 56 13.79 8.59 12.39
N TYR A 57 12.60 8.99 11.92
CA TYR A 57 12.12 8.66 10.58
C TYR A 57 13.05 9.24 9.51
N THR A 58 13.40 10.53 9.63
CA THR A 58 14.31 11.22 8.71
C THR A 58 15.71 10.61 8.75
N GLU A 59 16.21 10.17 9.91
CA GLU A 59 17.49 9.47 9.98
C GLU A 59 17.48 8.16 9.19
N LEU A 60 16.38 7.38 9.27
CA LEU A 60 16.23 6.13 8.53
C LEU A 60 16.10 6.35 7.02
N GLU A 61 15.38 7.40 6.61
CA GLU A 61 15.29 7.83 5.21
C GLU A 61 16.68 8.22 4.65
N ASN A 62 17.43 9.05 5.39
CA ASN A 62 18.78 9.48 5.01
C ASN A 62 19.77 8.32 4.88
N LYS A 63 19.61 7.27 5.69
CA LYS A 63 20.41 6.03 5.60
C LYS A 63 19.98 5.12 4.45
N GLY A 64 18.88 5.43 3.76
CA GLY A 64 18.30 4.63 2.69
C GLY A 64 17.60 3.36 3.19
N HIS A 65 17.22 3.30 4.47
CA HIS A 65 16.43 2.19 5.02
C HIS A 65 14.93 2.31 4.68
N ILE A 66 14.47 3.53 4.44
CA ILE A 66 13.09 3.89 4.07
C ILE A 66 13.15 4.70 2.78
N GLY A 67 12.23 4.46 1.87
CA GLY A 67 12.11 5.21 0.63
C GLY A 67 10.84 4.83 -0.14
N THR A 68 10.50 5.68 -1.12
CA THR A 68 9.37 5.48 -2.05
C THR A 68 9.82 5.29 -3.50
N ASP A 69 11.12 5.30 -3.73
CA ASP A 69 11.74 5.10 -5.04
C ASP A 69 12.95 4.16 -4.88
N TYR A 70 13.44 3.63 -6.00
CA TYR A 70 14.62 2.79 -6.03
C TYR A 70 15.88 3.59 -5.72
N ALA A 71 16.85 2.91 -5.08
CA ALA A 71 18.15 3.50 -4.84
C ALA A 71 18.86 3.82 -6.17
N PRO A 72 19.70 4.88 -6.22
CA PRO A 72 20.45 5.23 -7.42
C PRO A 72 21.25 4.03 -7.95
N GLY A 73 21.05 3.70 -9.23
CA GLY A 73 21.77 2.61 -9.91
C GLY A 73 21.10 1.23 -9.85
N VAL A 74 19.92 1.12 -9.21
CA VAL A 74 19.03 -0.03 -9.40
C VAL A 74 18.22 0.21 -10.68
N PRO A 75 18.29 -0.71 -11.68
CA PRO A 75 17.60 -0.55 -12.96
C PRO A 75 16.09 -0.74 -12.88
#